data_AF-A0ABD5STI2-F1
#
_entry.id   AF-A0ABD5STI2-F1
#
_cell.length_a   1.000
_cell.length_b   1.000
_cell.length_c   1.000
_cell.angle_alpha   90.00
_cell.angle_beta   90.00
_cell.angle_gamma   90.00
#
_symmetry.space_group_name_H-M   'P 1'
#
loop_
_entity.id
_entity.type
_entity.pdbx_description
1 polymer ?
#
loop_
_entity_poly.entity_id
_entity_poly.type
_entity_poly.pdbx_seq_one_letter_code
_entity_poly.pdbx_strand_id
1 'polypeptide(L)'
;MNVDIGNALASVASPGVSRESLERLDEQVAAAHERIERGMANEEHGYEALNLPERTDPDEIRAAVEPVADADALLTVGIGGSSLGAATITNALDSDTETVFLDNVDPEWVSSRLEGLPLENTAINVVSRSGTTAETLANFLVVREAVESAGVDWTERTIVTTGESGPLRDLATRHDLPSLNVPDGV
;
A
#
# COMPACT_ATOMS: atom_id res chain seq x y z
N MET A 1 -20.53 9.76 -3.31
CA MET A 1 -19.59 10.83 -2.92
C MET A 1 -20.34 12.16 -2.95
N ASN A 2 -20.30 12.95 -1.88
CA ASN A 2 -20.86 14.30 -1.85
C ASN A 2 -19.70 15.29 -1.90
N VAL A 3 -19.53 15.98 -3.03
CA VAL A 3 -18.51 17.02 -3.19
C VAL A 3 -19.21 18.37 -3.17
N ASP A 4 -18.86 19.24 -2.22
CA ASP A 4 -19.35 20.62 -2.13
C ASP A 4 -18.21 21.60 -2.39
N ILE A 5 -18.30 22.32 -3.51
CA ILE A 5 -17.34 23.34 -3.92
C ILE A 5 -17.81 24.78 -3.61
N GLY A 6 -18.94 24.95 -2.91
CA GLY A 6 -19.60 26.25 -2.73
C GLY A 6 -18.70 27.31 -2.13
N ASN A 7 -17.87 26.94 -1.15
CA ASN A 7 -16.93 27.86 -0.49
C ASN A 7 -15.74 28.28 -1.37
N ALA A 8 -15.52 27.64 -2.52
CA ALA A 8 -14.52 28.07 -3.50
C ALA A 8 -15.09 29.05 -4.54
N LEU A 9 -16.42 29.18 -4.65
CA LEU A 9 -17.07 29.98 -5.68
C LEU A 9 -17.10 31.47 -5.34
N ALA A 10 -16.98 32.31 -6.36
CA ALA A 10 -17.04 33.77 -6.24
C ALA A 10 -18.38 34.31 -5.68
N SER A 11 -19.44 33.47 -5.67
CA SER A 11 -20.70 33.80 -5.02
C SER A 11 -20.63 33.76 -3.48
N VAL A 12 -19.60 33.13 -2.91
CA VAL A 12 -19.44 32.94 -1.46
C VAL A 12 -18.09 33.44 -0.94
N ALA A 13 -17.00 33.36 -1.73
CA ALA A 13 -15.64 33.72 -1.32
C ALA A 13 -15.01 34.86 -2.14
N SER A 14 -14.07 35.59 -1.53
CA SER A 14 -13.27 36.65 -2.18
C SER A 14 -11.78 36.55 -1.78
N PRO A 15 -10.86 36.20 -2.71
CA PRO A 15 -11.13 35.83 -4.09
C PRO A 15 -11.81 34.47 -4.18
N GLY A 16 -12.73 34.30 -5.14
CA GLY A 16 -13.40 33.03 -5.44
C GLY A 16 -13.40 32.76 -6.94
N VAL A 17 -13.68 31.51 -7.32
CA VAL A 17 -13.72 31.05 -8.71
C VAL A 17 -15.05 31.46 -9.35
N SER A 18 -15.02 32.17 -10.47
CA SER A 18 -16.24 32.56 -11.18
C SER A 18 -16.81 31.39 -11.97
N ARG A 19 -18.13 31.43 -12.22
CA ARG A 19 -18.79 30.42 -13.06
C ARG A 19 -18.23 30.42 -14.49
N GLU A 20 -17.98 31.59 -15.05
CA GLU A 20 -17.38 31.75 -16.37
C GLU A 20 -15.98 31.09 -16.45
N SER A 21 -15.18 31.18 -15.38
CA SER A 21 -13.87 30.50 -15.35
C SER A 21 -14.01 28.98 -15.37
N LEU A 22 -15.03 28.42 -14.74
CA LEU A 22 -15.32 26.98 -14.80
C LEU A 22 -15.82 26.57 -16.19
N GLU A 23 -16.79 27.30 -16.75
CA GLU A 23 -17.35 27.04 -18.09
C GLU A 23 -16.28 27.06 -19.18
N ARG A 24 -15.26 27.91 -19.04
CA ARG A 24 -14.10 27.95 -19.94
C ARG A 24 -13.21 26.70 -19.90
N LEU A 25 -13.35 25.86 -18.88
CA LEU A 25 -12.61 24.61 -18.74
C LEU A 25 -13.41 23.40 -19.25
N ASP A 26 -14.69 23.54 -19.60
CA ASP A 26 -15.57 22.42 -19.94
C ASP A 26 -14.98 21.52 -21.04
N GLU A 27 -14.51 22.10 -22.14
CA GLU A 27 -13.88 21.33 -23.24
C GLU A 27 -12.59 20.62 -22.80
N GLN A 28 -11.78 21.26 -21.95
CA GLN A 28 -10.52 20.67 -21.46
C GLN A 28 -10.80 19.54 -20.47
N VAL A 29 -11.82 19.69 -19.62
CA VAL A 29 -12.28 18.65 -18.69
C VAL A 29 -12.84 17.46 -19.46
N ALA A 30 -13.67 17.70 -20.48
CA ALA A 30 -14.19 16.64 -21.35
C ALA A 30 -13.05 15.87 -22.04
N ALA A 31 -12.07 16.57 -22.62
CA ALA A 31 -10.92 15.94 -23.24
C ALA A 31 -10.06 15.15 -22.23
N ALA A 32 -9.90 15.67 -21.00
CA ALA A 32 -9.19 14.96 -19.94
C ALA A 32 -9.94 13.70 -19.49
N HIS A 33 -11.27 13.75 -19.41
CA HIS A 33 -12.12 12.62 -19.09
C HIS A 33 -12.03 11.52 -20.17
N GLU A 34 -12.21 11.86 -21.44
CA GLU A 34 -12.08 10.91 -22.55
C GLU A 34 -10.68 10.28 -22.63
N ARG A 35 -9.63 11.00 -22.23
CA ARG A 35 -8.27 10.46 -22.14
C ARG A 35 -8.16 9.43 -21.01
N ILE A 36 -8.74 9.71 -19.84
CA ILE A 36 -8.75 8.77 -18.71
C ILE A 36 -9.54 7.51 -19.09
N GLU A 37 -10.74 7.66 -19.64
CA GLU A 37 -11.58 6.52 -20.05
C GLU A 37 -10.88 5.63 -21.08
N ARG A 38 -10.27 6.24 -22.12
CA ARG A 38 -9.49 5.48 -23.10
C ARG A 38 -8.27 4.82 -22.47
N GLY A 39 -7.55 5.53 -21.60
CA GLY A 39 -6.38 4.98 -20.90
C GLY A 39 -6.75 3.77 -20.04
N MET A 40 -7.88 3.83 -19.33
CA MET A 40 -8.43 2.70 -18.57
C MET A 40 -8.81 1.53 -19.50
N ALA A 41 -9.49 1.80 -20.61
CA ALA A 41 -9.93 0.77 -21.56
C ALA A 41 -8.76 0.09 -22.31
N ASN A 42 -7.66 0.81 -22.52
CA ASN A 42 -6.47 0.33 -23.21
C ASN A 42 -5.39 -0.23 -22.28
N GLU A 43 -5.63 -0.29 -20.96
CA GLU A 43 -4.64 -0.72 -19.96
C GLU A 43 -3.34 0.11 -20.06
N GLU A 44 -3.47 1.41 -20.27
CA GLU A 44 -2.31 2.32 -20.34
C GLU A 44 -1.70 2.52 -18.94
N HIS A 45 -0.37 2.45 -18.85
CA HIS A 45 0.37 2.63 -17.60
C HIS A 45 -0.06 3.91 -16.86
N GLY A 46 -0.42 3.77 -15.59
CA GLY A 46 -0.93 4.82 -14.71
C GLY A 46 -2.46 4.97 -14.72
N TYR A 47 -3.14 4.66 -15.84
CA TYR A 47 -4.61 4.63 -15.86
C TYR A 47 -5.17 3.25 -15.51
N GLU A 48 -4.41 2.19 -15.77
CA GLU A 48 -4.80 0.83 -15.40
C GLU A 48 -5.08 0.68 -13.91
N ALA A 49 -4.34 1.42 -13.05
CA ALA A 49 -4.57 1.47 -11.61
C ALA A 49 -6.01 1.87 -11.22
N LEU A 50 -6.72 2.61 -12.07
CA LEU A 50 -8.11 3.03 -11.82
C LEU A 50 -9.12 1.89 -12.02
N ASN A 51 -8.74 0.80 -12.70
CA ASN A 51 -9.56 -0.40 -12.87
C ASN A 51 -9.39 -1.41 -11.71
N LEU A 52 -8.45 -1.18 -10.79
CA LEU A 52 -8.15 -2.13 -9.71
C LEU A 52 -9.38 -2.46 -8.84
N PRO A 53 -10.24 -1.51 -8.44
CA PRO A 53 -11.41 -1.84 -7.62
C PRO A 53 -12.34 -2.88 -8.27
N GLU A 54 -12.42 -2.91 -9.59
CA GLU A 54 -13.24 -3.87 -10.35
C GLU A 54 -12.48 -5.15 -10.72
N ARG A 55 -11.15 -5.10 -10.82
CA ARG A 55 -10.31 -6.22 -11.30
C ARG A 55 -9.65 -7.04 -10.20
N THR A 56 -9.45 -6.47 -9.02
CA THR A 56 -8.80 -7.16 -7.91
C THR A 56 -9.71 -8.25 -7.35
N ASP A 57 -9.23 -9.49 -7.32
CA ASP A 57 -9.90 -10.58 -6.64
C ASP A 57 -9.56 -10.55 -5.13
N PRO A 58 -10.51 -10.21 -4.26
CA PRO A 58 -10.26 -10.18 -2.83
C PRO A 58 -10.07 -11.59 -2.24
N ASP A 59 -10.51 -12.66 -2.91
CA ASP A 59 -10.34 -14.03 -2.41
C ASP A 59 -8.86 -14.47 -2.49
N GLU A 60 -8.10 -14.00 -3.48
CA GLU A 60 -6.64 -14.22 -3.58
C GLU A 60 -5.92 -13.60 -2.37
N ILE A 61 -6.30 -12.37 -2.00
CA ILE A 61 -5.73 -11.67 -0.84
C ILE A 61 -6.07 -12.42 0.44
N ARG A 62 -7.34 -12.83 0.62
CA ARG A 62 -7.78 -13.61 1.80
C ARG A 62 -7.00 -14.91 1.92
N ALA A 63 -6.83 -15.65 0.83
CA ALA A 63 -6.06 -16.89 0.82
C ALA A 63 -4.58 -16.67 1.19
N ALA A 64 -3.96 -15.58 0.71
CA ALA A 64 -2.58 -15.25 1.01
C ALA A 64 -2.37 -14.84 2.48
N VAL A 65 -3.36 -14.20 3.12
CA VAL A 65 -3.27 -13.76 4.52
C VAL A 65 -3.76 -14.79 5.53
N GLU A 66 -4.51 -15.81 5.11
CA GLU A 66 -5.03 -16.87 5.98
C GLU A 66 -3.97 -17.49 6.92
N PRO A 67 -2.72 -17.76 6.48
CA PRO A 67 -1.70 -18.35 7.37
C PRO A 67 -1.30 -17.47 8.56
N VAL A 68 -1.62 -16.18 8.54
CA VAL A 68 -1.27 -15.21 9.60
C VAL A 68 -2.50 -14.45 10.12
N ALA A 69 -3.71 -14.93 9.81
CA ALA A 69 -4.95 -14.26 10.17
C ALA A 69 -5.24 -14.26 11.68
N ASP A 70 -4.50 -15.06 12.45
CA ASP A 70 -4.53 -15.12 13.92
C ASP A 70 -3.67 -14.04 14.60
N ALA A 71 -2.97 -13.20 13.84
CA ALA A 71 -2.08 -12.17 14.37
C ALA A 71 -2.82 -11.04 15.09
N ASP A 72 -2.27 -10.62 16.23
CA ASP A 72 -2.73 -9.47 17.02
C ASP A 72 -2.30 -8.14 16.39
N ALA A 73 -1.20 -8.16 15.63
CA ALA A 73 -0.63 -6.99 14.98
C ALA A 73 -0.18 -7.29 13.53
N LEU A 74 -0.20 -6.25 12.69
CA LEU A 74 0.32 -6.25 11.33
C LEU A 74 1.48 -5.25 11.23
N LEU A 75 2.68 -5.76 10.96
CA LEU A 75 3.88 -4.99 10.66
C LEU A 75 4.11 -4.93 9.15
N THR A 76 3.89 -3.76 8.54
CA THR A 76 4.18 -3.53 7.13
C THR A 76 5.58 -2.94 6.97
N VAL A 77 6.45 -3.63 6.23
CA VAL A 77 7.78 -3.16 5.87
C VAL A 77 7.76 -2.68 4.42
N GLY A 78 7.76 -1.37 4.23
CA GLY A 78 7.64 -0.75 2.92
C GLY A 78 7.73 0.77 3.03
N ILE A 79 8.09 1.44 1.94
CA ILE A 79 8.25 2.91 1.93
C ILE A 79 7.42 3.54 0.79
N GLY A 80 7.02 4.80 0.97
CA GLY A 80 6.29 5.56 -0.04
C GLY A 80 4.96 4.89 -0.41
N GLY A 81 4.76 4.60 -1.70
CA GLY A 81 3.55 3.93 -2.20
C GLY A 81 3.31 2.54 -1.60
N SER A 82 4.37 1.86 -1.13
CA SER A 82 4.29 0.54 -0.49
C SER A 82 3.89 0.59 0.99
N SER A 83 3.61 1.77 1.55
CA SER A 83 3.20 1.94 2.95
C SER A 83 2.07 2.95 3.12
N LEU A 84 2.19 4.15 2.54
CA LEU A 84 1.30 5.28 2.82
C LEU A 84 -0.17 4.99 2.50
N GLY A 85 -0.45 4.27 1.41
CA GLY A 85 -1.82 3.88 1.04
C GLY A 85 -2.46 2.97 2.10
N ALA A 86 -1.73 1.94 2.53
CA ALA A 86 -2.18 1.04 3.59
C ALA A 86 -2.38 1.80 4.91
N ALA A 87 -1.40 2.62 5.31
CA ALA A 87 -1.49 3.44 6.51
C ALA A 87 -2.68 4.42 6.48
N THR A 88 -3.00 4.99 5.31
CA THR A 88 -4.16 5.87 5.16
C THR A 88 -5.46 5.12 5.39
N ILE A 89 -5.59 3.92 4.81
CA ILE A 89 -6.80 3.10 4.95
C ILE A 89 -6.97 2.61 6.39
N THR A 90 -5.91 2.08 7.01
CA THR A 90 -5.99 1.53 8.37
C THR A 90 -6.17 2.60 9.43
N ASN A 91 -5.69 3.83 9.23
CA ASN A 91 -5.98 4.95 10.12
C ASN A 91 -7.40 5.52 9.93
N ALA A 92 -7.97 5.38 8.74
CA ALA A 92 -9.31 5.89 8.43
C ALA A 92 -10.43 4.94 8.82
N LEU A 93 -10.14 3.63 8.92
CA LEU A 93 -11.09 2.58 9.28
C LEU A 93 -10.79 2.05 10.68
N ASP A 94 -11.81 1.82 11.50
CA ASP A 94 -11.62 1.13 12.77
C ASP A 94 -11.23 -0.33 12.52
N SER A 95 -10.18 -0.79 13.21
CA SER A 95 -9.67 -2.16 13.17
C SER A 95 -9.24 -2.56 14.57
N ASP A 96 -9.54 -3.81 14.96
CA ASP A 96 -9.09 -4.39 16.23
C ASP A 96 -7.62 -4.83 16.18
N THR A 97 -7.07 -5.02 14.98
CA THR A 97 -5.65 -5.38 14.75
C THR A 97 -4.77 -4.13 14.80
N GLU A 98 -3.70 -4.17 15.61
CA GLU A 98 -2.71 -3.10 15.67
C GLU A 98 -1.91 -3.05 14.36
N THR A 99 -1.81 -1.89 13.70
CA THR A 99 -1.03 -1.75 12.45
C THR A 99 0.19 -0.87 12.66
N VAL A 100 1.37 -1.39 12.33
CA VAL A 100 2.65 -0.69 12.39
C VAL A 100 3.29 -0.67 11.01
N PHE A 101 3.89 0.46 10.64
CA PHE A 101 4.55 0.65 9.35
C PHE A 101 6.02 0.98 9.59
N LEU A 102 6.93 0.36 8.83
CA LEU A 102 8.36 0.66 8.82
C LEU A 102 8.77 1.31 7.48
N ASP A 103 8.46 2.59 7.34
CA ASP A 103 8.69 3.42 6.14
C ASP A 103 9.83 4.44 6.29
N ASN A 104 10.62 4.31 7.35
CA ASN A 104 11.84 5.08 7.60
C ASN A 104 12.98 4.12 7.98
N VAL A 105 14.22 4.54 7.73
CA VAL A 105 15.45 3.77 8.00
C VAL A 105 16.22 4.26 9.22
N ASP A 106 15.63 5.17 9.99
CA ASP A 106 16.18 5.62 11.26
C ASP A 106 16.19 4.44 12.26
N PRO A 107 17.37 3.97 12.71
CA PRO A 107 17.48 2.80 13.56
C PRO A 107 16.81 2.99 14.93
N GLU A 108 16.84 4.20 15.51
CA GLU A 108 16.18 4.45 16.80
C GLU A 108 14.66 4.28 16.65
N TRP A 109 14.13 4.81 15.55
CA TRP A 109 12.71 4.68 15.23
C TRP A 109 12.32 3.22 14.95
N VAL A 110 13.07 2.49 14.12
CA VAL A 110 12.80 1.08 13.82
C VAL A 110 12.84 0.24 15.10
N SER A 111 13.89 0.39 15.91
CA SER A 111 14.00 -0.33 17.19
C SER A 111 12.83 -0.03 18.12
N SER A 112 12.46 1.24 18.28
CA SER A 112 11.34 1.62 19.16
C SER A 112 10.00 1.01 18.72
N ARG A 113 9.79 0.82 17.41
CA ARG A 113 8.58 0.20 16.87
C ARG A 113 8.55 -1.31 17.10
N LEU A 114 9.69 -1.97 16.97
CA LEU A 114 9.80 -3.41 17.20
C LEU A 114 9.69 -3.77 18.69
N GLU A 115 10.28 -2.97 19.58
CA GLU A 115 10.18 -3.18 21.03
C GLU A 115 8.74 -3.10 21.56
N GLY A 116 7.86 -2.39 20.86
CA GLY A 116 6.45 -2.26 21.23
C GLY A 116 5.56 -3.41 20.76
N LEU A 117 6.06 -4.34 19.94
CA LEU A 117 5.24 -5.35 19.26
C LEU A 117 5.37 -6.74 19.89
N PRO A 118 4.25 -7.50 20.02
CA PRO A 118 4.30 -8.93 20.34
C PRO A 118 4.73 -9.71 19.10
N LEU A 119 6.04 -9.80 18.84
CA LEU A 119 6.59 -10.40 17.62
C LEU A 119 6.13 -11.85 17.37
N GLU A 120 5.83 -12.59 18.44
CA GLU A 120 5.23 -13.94 18.39
C GLU A 120 3.86 -14.01 17.73
N ASN A 121 3.08 -12.94 17.81
CA ASN A 121 1.72 -12.82 17.26
C ASN A 121 1.61 -11.68 16.23
N THR A 122 2.72 -11.30 15.60
CA THR A 122 2.74 -10.23 14.59
C THR A 122 2.87 -10.80 13.20
N ALA A 123 1.92 -10.49 12.31
CA ALA A 123 2.03 -10.73 10.88
C ALA A 123 2.95 -9.69 10.24
N ILE A 124 3.79 -10.11 9.30
CA ILE A 124 4.79 -9.28 8.63
C ILE A 124 4.44 -9.22 7.15
N ASN A 125 4.18 -8.01 6.63
CA ASN A 125 3.95 -7.80 5.20
C ASN A 125 5.10 -7.00 4.61
N VAL A 126 5.94 -7.63 3.79
CA VAL A 126 7.07 -6.98 3.13
C VAL A 126 6.65 -6.54 1.74
N VAL A 127 6.67 -5.23 1.49
CA VAL A 127 6.10 -4.62 0.29
C VAL A 127 7.17 -3.84 -0.49
N SER A 128 7.44 -4.29 -1.71
CA SER A 128 8.30 -3.58 -2.68
C SER A 128 8.00 -4.06 -4.09
N ARG A 129 7.46 -3.20 -4.96
CA ARG A 129 7.18 -3.56 -6.36
C ARG A 129 8.43 -4.07 -7.07
N SER A 130 9.56 -3.37 -6.93
CA SER A 130 10.81 -3.74 -7.58
C SER A 130 11.56 -4.90 -6.91
N GLY A 131 11.14 -5.32 -5.71
CA GLY A 131 11.82 -6.29 -4.87
C GLY A 131 13.26 -5.91 -4.48
N THR A 132 13.65 -4.66 -4.70
CA THR A 132 15.04 -4.15 -4.57
C THR A 132 15.16 -2.86 -3.77
N THR A 133 14.04 -2.31 -3.26
CA THR A 133 14.03 -1.09 -2.46
C THR A 133 14.93 -1.24 -1.23
N ALA A 134 16.00 -0.44 -1.15
CA ALA A 134 17.05 -0.61 -0.15
C ALA A 134 16.52 -0.44 1.28
N GLU A 135 15.64 0.54 1.48
CA GLU A 135 14.98 0.83 2.76
C GLU A 135 14.15 -0.37 3.24
N THR A 136 13.29 -0.91 2.36
CA THR A 136 12.47 -2.09 2.65
C THR A 136 13.34 -3.30 3.00
N LEU A 137 14.38 -3.57 2.19
CA LEU A 137 15.24 -4.73 2.41
C LEU A 137 16.06 -4.59 3.70
N ALA A 138 16.60 -3.41 3.99
CA ALA A 138 17.34 -3.15 5.22
C ALA A 138 16.45 -3.35 6.46
N ASN A 139 15.26 -2.75 6.47
CA ASN A 139 14.31 -2.92 7.57
C ASN A 139 13.85 -4.37 7.69
N PHE A 140 13.60 -5.08 6.58
CA PHE A 140 13.21 -6.48 6.62
C PHE A 140 14.28 -7.38 7.24
N LEU A 141 15.56 -7.13 6.97
CA LEU A 141 16.65 -7.89 7.62
C LEU A 141 16.67 -7.67 9.14
N VAL A 142 16.41 -6.45 9.60
CA VAL A 142 16.31 -6.14 11.04
C VAL A 142 15.09 -6.81 11.67
N VAL A 143 13.93 -6.75 11.00
CA VAL A 143 12.69 -7.42 11.44
C VAL A 143 12.90 -8.92 11.54
N ARG A 144 13.50 -9.53 10.52
CA ARG A 144 13.77 -10.97 10.50
C ARG A 144 14.62 -11.40 11.69
N GLU A 145 15.73 -10.70 11.93
CA GLU A 145 16.61 -10.97 13.08
C GLU A 145 15.87 -10.82 14.41
N ALA A 146 15.00 -9.81 14.55
CA ALA A 146 14.23 -9.59 15.78
C ALA A 146 13.23 -10.72 16.04
N VAL A 147 12.54 -11.18 14.99
CA VAL A 147 11.55 -12.28 15.06
C VAL A 147 12.25 -13.61 15.37
N GLU A 148 13.37 -13.90 14.70
CA GLU A 148 14.20 -15.07 14.99
C GLU A 148 14.75 -15.02 16.43
N SER A 149 15.16 -13.85 16.91
CA SER A 149 15.61 -13.64 18.30
C SER A 149 14.50 -13.82 19.33
N ALA A 150 13.24 -13.59 18.95
CA ALA A 150 12.06 -13.89 19.76
C ALA A 150 11.70 -15.39 19.76
N GLY A 151 12.42 -16.22 19.01
CA GLY A 151 12.20 -17.67 18.92
C GLY A 151 11.08 -18.07 17.96
N VAL A 152 10.72 -17.19 17.04
CA VAL A 152 9.65 -17.38 16.05
C VAL A 152 10.28 -17.65 14.69
N ASP A 153 9.75 -18.62 13.94
CA ASP A 153 10.13 -18.77 12.54
C ASP A 153 9.51 -17.63 11.73
N TRP A 154 10.36 -16.72 11.23
CA TRP A 154 9.90 -15.57 10.46
C TRP A 154 9.10 -15.97 9.22
N THR A 155 9.33 -17.17 8.66
CA THR A 155 8.61 -17.64 7.47
C THR A 155 7.13 -17.92 7.78
N GLU A 156 6.80 -18.36 8.99
CA GLU A 156 5.42 -18.61 9.44
C GLU A 156 4.62 -17.31 9.62
N ARG A 157 5.30 -16.17 9.75
CA ARG A 157 4.68 -14.87 9.99
C ARG A 157 4.78 -13.91 8.80
N THR A 158 5.43 -14.28 7.70
CA THR A 158 5.75 -13.33 6.61
C THR A 158 4.95 -13.57 5.33
N ILE A 159 4.37 -12.49 4.81
CA ILE A 159 3.78 -12.36 3.48
C ILE A 159 4.60 -11.37 2.67
N VAL A 160 4.73 -11.63 1.38
CA VAL A 160 5.47 -10.76 0.46
C VAL A 160 4.55 -10.18 -0.62
N THR A 161 4.50 -8.85 -0.74
CA THR A 161 3.82 -8.18 -1.85
C THR A 161 4.86 -7.52 -2.77
N THR A 162 5.09 -8.12 -3.95
CA THR A 162 6.20 -7.74 -4.85
C THR A 162 5.82 -7.95 -6.31
N GLY A 163 6.61 -7.43 -7.26
CA GLY A 163 6.43 -7.74 -8.68
C GLY A 163 6.66 -9.21 -9.03
N GLU A 164 6.46 -9.56 -10.30
CA GLU A 164 6.58 -10.94 -10.80
C GLU A 164 8.00 -11.51 -10.76
N SER A 165 9.02 -10.66 -10.59
CA SER A 165 10.42 -11.06 -10.55
C SER A 165 11.25 -10.16 -9.62
N GLY A 166 12.46 -10.60 -9.30
CA GLY A 166 13.42 -9.85 -8.49
C GLY A 166 13.73 -10.51 -7.14
N PRO A 167 14.66 -9.94 -6.35
CA PRO A 167 15.19 -10.60 -5.16
C PRO A 167 14.15 -10.96 -4.11
N LEU A 168 13.16 -10.10 -3.90
CA LEU A 168 12.09 -10.36 -2.92
C LEU A 168 11.13 -11.47 -3.41
N ARG A 169 10.87 -11.56 -4.72
CA ARG A 169 10.13 -12.67 -5.33
C ARG A 169 10.90 -13.99 -5.26
N ASP A 170 12.21 -13.94 -5.51
CA ASP A 170 13.10 -15.10 -5.38
C ASP A 170 13.16 -15.59 -3.93
N LEU A 171 13.15 -14.67 -2.97
CA LEU A 171 13.11 -14.98 -1.53
C LEU A 171 11.78 -15.64 -1.15
N ALA A 172 10.64 -15.08 -1.58
CA ALA A 172 9.33 -15.67 -1.32
C ALA A 172 9.25 -17.10 -1.88
N THR A 173 9.68 -17.31 -3.12
CA THR A 173 9.71 -18.63 -3.76
C THR A 173 10.64 -19.61 -3.03
N ARG A 174 11.83 -19.16 -2.62
CA ARG A 174 12.82 -20.02 -1.95
C ARG A 174 12.33 -20.53 -0.59
N HIS A 175 11.55 -19.73 0.12
CA HIS A 175 11.08 -20.01 1.47
C HIS A 175 9.59 -20.35 1.52
N ASP A 176 8.97 -20.61 0.36
CA ASP A 176 7.55 -20.96 0.22
C ASP A 176 6.61 -19.96 0.94
N LEU A 177 6.95 -18.67 0.91
CA LEU A 177 6.15 -17.63 1.57
C LEU A 177 4.89 -17.32 0.75
N PRO A 178 3.74 -17.08 1.41
CA PRO A 178 2.60 -16.47 0.77
C PRO A 178 3.02 -15.16 0.11
N SER A 179 2.57 -14.95 -1.13
CA SER A 179 2.96 -13.75 -1.85
C SER A 179 1.90 -13.28 -2.83
N LEU A 180 1.77 -11.96 -2.92
CA LEU A 180 0.86 -11.26 -3.81
C LEU A 180 1.65 -10.48 -4.85
N ASN A 181 1.06 -10.30 -6.03
CA ASN A 181 1.65 -9.49 -7.09
C ASN A 181 1.23 -8.04 -6.95
N VAL A 182 2.20 -7.13 -7.10
CA VAL A 182 1.88 -5.74 -7.47
C VAL A 182 1.58 -5.75 -8.98
N PRO A 183 0.36 -5.40 -9.43
CA PRO A 183 0.02 -5.44 -10.83
C PRO A 183 0.94 -4.58 -11.68
N ASP A 184 1.21 -5.02 -12.91
CA ASP A 184 1.86 -4.18 -13.90
C ASP A 184 0.96 -3.00 -14.28
N GLY A 185 1.56 -1.94 -14.82
CA GLY A 185 0.81 -0.72 -15.18
C GLY A 185 0.39 0.18 -14.01
N VAL A 186 0.69 -0.20 -12.75
CA VAL A 186 0.42 0.58 -11.52
C VAL A 186 1.65 1.33 -11.02
#